data_AF-A0A6C0K7L0-F1
#
_entry.id   AF-A0A6C0K7L0-F1
#
_cell.length_a   1.000
_cell.length_b   1.000
_cell.length_c   1.000
_cell.angle_alpha   90.00
_cell.angle_beta   90.00
_cell.angle_gamma   90.00
#
_symmetry.space_group_name_H-M   'P 1'
#
loop_
_entity.id
_entity.type
_entity.pdbx_description
1 polymer ?
#
loop_
_entity_poly.entity_id
_entity_poly.type
_entity_poly.pdbx_seq_one_letter_code
_entity_poly.pdbx_strand_id
1 'polypeptide(L)'
;MEPTDTISAVKKRVVKRKPTTVTTPSVPTNTLVTEAPPPVKKEEKKEKPSCQICLEPYNKVANTEVKCCFCEKSSCRRCVQTYLTSTTSDAHCLHCKRAFDRDFIDDNLTATFRMGEYKNHRENILLDREIALMPATQYRAEQIKQADTIEKEIMPPINQNITELSLKQAELQKEMNKLFTQKNEIAYQIRLLRTGQGQRAKSENVFTQKCPDSECRGFLSTAWKCGLCSKWACAECHEIKGLAKDAHHVCKPDVLATAKLLAKDSRGCPGCGTLITKIEGCDQMWCTQCNTAFSWRTGQKETGVIHNPHYYDYQRRVNGGVAPRALGDVQCGGIPHYSQIRAGVRELKPKEQELFLSFHRIVNHVQHVEIARMHNVFNQMDNEDLRIDYLLGHLSKEQIKVSVQQREKKREKERAVRRALEVLVQAGTDLLNRVIAETVVAKKTDLLIEIDGLRKFVNELMAKIHDRLKLSVPQYNSSWHAEHPFSPTAKKAKLEKEKEDARKARQRALDAAATTAFYAETRNPNGTALPAVIVLPPPPAPI
;
A
#
# COMPACT_ATOMS: atom_id res chain seq x y z
N MET A 1 -2.96 -38.68 51.00
CA MET A 1 -3.97 -37.79 51.61
C MET A 1 -4.96 -37.41 50.52
N GLU A 2 -6.23 -37.40 50.90
CA GLU A 2 -7.41 -37.86 50.17
C GLU A 2 -7.81 -37.10 48.89
N PRO A 3 -8.60 -37.74 48.01
CA PRO A 3 -9.14 -37.18 46.78
C PRO A 3 -10.51 -36.52 47.03
N THR A 4 -10.91 -35.54 46.20
CA THR A 4 -12.30 -35.09 46.14
C THR A 4 -12.83 -35.09 44.71
N ASP A 5 -13.85 -35.93 44.54
CA ASP A 5 -14.69 -36.15 43.37
C ASP A 5 -15.37 -34.87 42.87
N THR A 6 -15.52 -34.75 41.54
CA THR A 6 -16.68 -34.04 40.99
C THR A 6 -17.25 -34.76 39.77
N ILE A 7 -18.58 -34.81 39.80
CA ILE A 7 -19.46 -35.80 39.20
C ILE A 7 -19.95 -35.36 37.82
N SER A 8 -20.04 -36.35 36.92
CA SER A 8 -20.64 -36.28 35.59
C SER A 8 -22.14 -35.95 35.63
N ALA A 9 -22.56 -34.85 34.99
CA ALA A 9 -23.96 -34.45 34.91
C ALA A 9 -24.65 -35.05 33.66
N VAL A 10 -25.39 -36.14 33.88
CA VAL A 10 -26.32 -36.76 32.92
C VAL A 10 -27.58 -35.89 32.77
N LYS A 11 -27.86 -35.41 31.54
CA LYS A 11 -29.10 -34.69 31.23
C LYS A 11 -30.29 -35.67 31.10
N LYS A 12 -31.25 -35.57 32.02
CA LYS A 12 -32.54 -36.30 32.02
C LYS A 12 -33.40 -35.91 30.80
N ARG A 13 -33.86 -36.90 30.03
CA ARG A 13 -34.90 -36.78 29.01
C ARG A 13 -36.28 -36.62 29.68
N VAL A 14 -37.00 -35.56 29.31
CA VAL A 14 -38.41 -35.35 29.69
C VAL A 14 -39.31 -36.05 28.67
N VAL A 15 -40.07 -37.05 29.12
CA VAL A 15 -41.09 -37.77 28.35
C VAL A 15 -42.43 -37.04 28.50
N LYS A 16 -43.03 -36.56 27.41
CA LYS A 16 -44.40 -36.02 27.39
C LYS A 16 -45.41 -37.18 27.28
N ARG A 17 -46.28 -37.32 28.28
CA ARG A 17 -47.43 -38.24 28.30
C ARG A 17 -48.57 -37.70 27.41
N LYS A 18 -49.23 -38.59 26.65
CA LYS A 18 -50.52 -38.34 25.97
C LYS A 18 -51.69 -38.64 26.92
N PRO A 19 -52.81 -37.90 26.85
CA PRO A 19 -53.96 -38.15 27.71
C PRO A 19 -54.83 -39.32 27.21
N THR A 20 -55.27 -40.11 28.19
CA THR A 20 -56.22 -41.22 28.15
C THR A 20 -57.66 -40.75 27.93
N THR A 21 -58.36 -41.34 26.97
CA THR A 21 -59.82 -41.23 26.82
C THR A 21 -60.52 -42.37 27.56
N VAL A 22 -61.51 -41.98 28.35
CA VAL A 22 -62.35 -42.79 29.24
C VAL A 22 -63.36 -43.60 28.41
N THR A 23 -63.54 -44.86 28.79
CA THR A 23 -64.56 -45.78 28.29
C THR A 23 -65.68 -45.89 29.32
N THR A 24 -66.94 -45.86 28.88
CA THR A 24 -68.09 -46.38 29.65
C THR A 24 -69.00 -47.23 28.74
N PRO A 25 -69.74 -48.20 29.30
CA PRO A 25 -70.19 -49.39 28.56
C PRO A 25 -71.71 -49.42 28.31
N SER A 26 -72.14 -50.15 27.28
CA SER A 26 -73.50 -50.71 27.22
C SER A 26 -73.57 -52.02 26.41
N VAL A 27 -74.59 -52.80 26.77
CA VAL A 27 -74.80 -54.26 26.74
C VAL A 27 -75.36 -54.77 25.39
N PRO A 28 -75.27 -56.08 25.05
CA PRO A 28 -75.35 -56.56 23.67
C PRO A 28 -76.78 -56.95 23.25
N THR A 29 -77.02 -57.01 21.95
CA THR A 29 -78.19 -57.68 21.38
C THR A 29 -77.81 -58.36 20.07
N ASN A 30 -77.99 -59.68 20.05
CA ASN A 30 -77.92 -60.49 18.83
C ASN A 30 -79.15 -60.22 17.96
N THR A 31 -78.97 -60.34 16.65
CA THR A 31 -79.68 -61.26 15.71
C THR A 31 -80.00 -60.54 14.40
N LEU A 32 -79.36 -60.97 13.30
CA LEU A 32 -79.98 -61.62 12.13
C LEU A 32 -79.07 -61.50 10.91
N VAL A 33 -78.86 -62.66 10.29
CA VAL A 33 -78.15 -62.88 9.04
C VAL A 33 -79.00 -62.37 7.89
N THR A 34 -78.48 -61.45 7.08
CA THR A 34 -78.83 -61.34 5.66
C THR A 34 -77.64 -60.83 4.85
N GLU A 35 -77.25 -61.67 3.89
CA GLU A 35 -76.80 -61.38 2.53
C GLU A 35 -75.51 -60.57 2.29
N ALA A 36 -74.65 -61.20 1.47
CA ALA A 36 -73.30 -60.79 1.14
C ALA A 36 -73.25 -59.52 0.27
N PRO A 37 -72.34 -58.56 0.57
CA PRO A 37 -71.96 -57.51 -0.38
C PRO A 37 -70.80 -57.97 -1.30
N PRO A 38 -70.67 -57.35 -2.49
CA PRO A 38 -69.92 -57.86 -3.66
C PRO A 38 -68.39 -57.76 -3.50
N PRO A 39 -67.60 -58.43 -4.38
CA PRO A 39 -66.17 -58.59 -4.16
C PRO A 39 -65.43 -57.25 -4.13
N VAL A 40 -64.66 -57.07 -3.07
CA VAL A 40 -63.68 -56.00 -2.90
C VAL A 40 -62.73 -56.02 -4.08
N LYS A 41 -62.73 -54.94 -4.86
CA LYS A 41 -61.68 -54.64 -5.85
C LYS A 41 -60.33 -54.70 -5.14
N LYS A 42 -59.46 -55.63 -5.56
CA LYS A 42 -58.04 -55.64 -5.17
C LYS A 42 -57.45 -54.31 -5.61
N GLU A 43 -57.11 -53.43 -4.67
CA GLU A 43 -56.21 -52.32 -4.94
C GLU A 43 -54.86 -52.91 -5.38
N GLU A 44 -54.52 -52.72 -6.64
CA GLU A 44 -53.18 -52.96 -7.15
C GLU A 44 -52.19 -52.11 -6.34
N LYS A 45 -51.35 -52.77 -5.53
CA LYS A 45 -50.20 -52.12 -4.90
C LYS A 45 -49.28 -51.61 -6.01
N LYS A 46 -49.34 -50.32 -6.33
CA LYS A 46 -48.32 -49.65 -7.15
C LYS A 46 -46.95 -49.93 -6.53
N GLU A 47 -46.11 -50.68 -7.24
CA GLU A 47 -44.71 -50.90 -6.86
C GLU A 47 -44.03 -49.55 -6.70
N LYS A 48 -43.42 -49.33 -5.53
CA LYS A 48 -42.70 -48.07 -5.26
C LYS A 48 -41.42 -48.07 -6.09
N PRO A 49 -41.07 -46.95 -6.75
CA PRO A 49 -39.81 -46.86 -7.48
C PRO A 49 -38.65 -47.21 -6.53
N SER A 50 -37.75 -48.06 -7.00
CA SER A 50 -36.61 -48.57 -6.26
C SER A 50 -35.28 -48.09 -6.85
N CYS A 51 -34.26 -48.09 -6.02
CA CYS A 51 -32.94 -47.68 -6.42
C CYS A 51 -32.26 -48.75 -7.28
N GLN A 52 -31.72 -48.38 -8.44
CA GLN A 52 -31.01 -49.30 -9.33
C GLN A 52 -29.68 -49.85 -8.76
N ILE A 53 -29.20 -49.31 -7.63
CA ILE A 53 -27.93 -49.72 -7.00
C ILE A 53 -28.17 -50.70 -5.86
N CYS A 54 -29.01 -50.34 -4.88
CA CYS A 54 -29.28 -51.18 -3.71
C CYS A 54 -30.58 -51.99 -3.82
N LEU A 55 -31.36 -51.80 -4.89
CA LEU A 55 -32.66 -52.44 -5.15
C LEU A 55 -33.73 -52.17 -4.08
N GLU A 56 -33.44 -51.33 -3.07
CA GLU A 56 -34.39 -50.93 -2.04
C GLU A 56 -35.35 -49.83 -2.56
N PRO A 57 -36.63 -49.82 -2.14
CA PRO A 57 -37.59 -48.79 -2.52
C PRO A 57 -37.18 -47.41 -1.97
N TYR A 58 -37.48 -46.35 -2.73
CA TYR A 58 -37.22 -44.99 -2.27
C TYR A 58 -38.10 -44.63 -1.06
N ASN A 59 -37.53 -43.86 -0.14
CA ASN A 59 -38.20 -43.33 1.04
C ASN A 59 -37.79 -41.88 1.33
N LYS A 60 -38.54 -41.18 2.19
CA LYS A 60 -38.29 -39.76 2.50
C LYS A 60 -37.13 -39.53 3.47
N VAL A 61 -36.43 -40.57 3.92
CA VAL A 61 -35.45 -40.49 5.02
C VAL A 61 -34.04 -40.86 4.53
N ALA A 62 -33.74 -42.15 4.41
CA ALA A 62 -32.41 -42.65 4.06
C ALA A 62 -32.27 -42.93 2.55
N ASN A 63 -33.35 -43.36 1.91
CA ASN A 63 -33.38 -43.72 0.49
C ASN A 63 -34.13 -42.65 -0.31
N THR A 64 -33.82 -41.38 -0.07
CA THR A 64 -34.37 -40.31 -0.91
C THR A 64 -33.76 -40.41 -2.30
N GLU A 65 -34.58 -40.21 -3.33
CA GLU A 65 -34.13 -40.20 -4.72
C GLU A 65 -33.25 -38.96 -4.96
N VAL A 66 -32.04 -39.17 -5.46
CA VAL A 66 -31.10 -38.12 -5.87
C VAL A 66 -30.86 -38.25 -7.36
N LYS A 67 -31.17 -37.21 -8.13
CA LYS A 67 -31.00 -37.17 -9.60
C LYS A 67 -29.76 -36.37 -9.96
N CYS A 68 -28.92 -36.89 -10.86
CA CYS A 68 -27.76 -36.16 -11.34
C CYS A 68 -28.16 -34.98 -12.26
N CYS A 69 -27.62 -33.79 -12.04
CA CYS A 69 -27.86 -32.60 -12.88
C CYS A 69 -27.30 -32.71 -14.31
N PHE A 70 -26.44 -33.69 -14.60
CA PHE A 70 -25.80 -33.84 -15.91
C PHE A 70 -26.32 -35.03 -16.72
N CYS A 71 -26.57 -36.18 -16.09
CA CYS A 71 -26.99 -37.40 -16.79
C CYS A 71 -28.39 -37.88 -16.39
N GLU A 72 -29.06 -37.17 -15.48
CA GLU A 72 -30.45 -37.37 -15.04
C GLU A 72 -30.77 -38.74 -14.41
N LYS A 73 -29.83 -39.67 -14.42
CA LYS A 73 -29.92 -40.95 -13.72
C LYS A 73 -30.08 -40.73 -12.22
N SER A 74 -30.96 -41.51 -11.61
CA SER A 74 -31.31 -41.40 -10.20
C SER A 74 -30.69 -42.50 -9.37
N SER A 75 -30.39 -42.20 -8.10
CA SER A 75 -29.80 -43.14 -7.15
C SER A 75 -30.22 -42.76 -5.73
N CYS A 76 -30.24 -43.73 -4.83
CA CYS A 76 -30.60 -43.47 -3.45
C CYS A 76 -29.53 -42.64 -2.75
N ARG A 77 -29.94 -41.73 -1.85
CA ARG A 77 -29.00 -40.91 -1.06
C ARG A 77 -27.93 -41.77 -0.37
N ARG A 78 -28.31 -42.88 0.28
CA ARG A 78 -27.37 -43.83 0.91
C ARG A 78 -26.32 -44.34 -0.08
N CYS A 79 -26.74 -44.70 -1.29
CA CYS A 79 -25.89 -45.23 -2.34
C CYS A 79 -24.87 -44.16 -2.80
N VAL A 80 -25.32 -42.92 -2.95
CA VAL A 80 -24.46 -41.77 -3.28
C VAL A 80 -23.47 -41.50 -2.14
N GLN A 81 -23.93 -41.54 -0.88
CA GLN A 81 -23.08 -41.33 0.30
C GLN A 81 -21.96 -42.39 0.39
N THR A 82 -22.33 -43.67 0.29
CA THR A 82 -21.37 -44.80 0.28
C THR A 82 -20.39 -44.68 -0.88
N TYR A 83 -20.88 -44.31 -2.07
CA TYR A 83 -20.00 -44.11 -3.21
C TYR A 83 -18.95 -43.02 -2.95
N LEU A 84 -19.39 -41.84 -2.48
CA LEU A 84 -18.53 -40.69 -2.24
C LEU A 84 -17.48 -40.93 -1.14
N THR A 85 -17.74 -41.80 -0.16
CA THR A 85 -16.77 -42.20 0.87
C THR A 85 -15.90 -43.40 0.47
N SER A 86 -16.25 -44.11 -0.60
CA SER A 86 -15.44 -45.22 -1.14
C SER A 86 -14.40 -44.80 -2.18
N THR A 87 -14.54 -43.60 -2.76
CA THR A 87 -13.68 -43.10 -3.84
C THR A 87 -12.55 -42.20 -3.32
N THR A 88 -11.38 -42.26 -3.95
CA THR A 88 -10.22 -41.38 -3.69
C THR A 88 -10.21 -40.11 -4.55
N SER A 89 -10.98 -40.07 -5.63
CA SER A 89 -11.13 -38.87 -6.46
C SER A 89 -12.11 -37.87 -5.84
N ASP A 90 -12.13 -36.65 -6.37
CA ASP A 90 -13.06 -35.61 -5.92
C ASP A 90 -14.51 -36.03 -6.15
N ALA A 91 -15.46 -35.45 -5.41
CA ALA A 91 -16.86 -35.85 -5.52
C ALA A 91 -17.39 -35.76 -6.95
N HIS A 92 -17.94 -36.86 -7.44
CA HIS A 92 -18.41 -36.98 -8.80
C HIS A 92 -19.55 -37.99 -8.92
N CYS A 93 -20.27 -37.94 -10.03
CA CYS A 93 -21.39 -38.82 -10.30
C CYS A 93 -20.94 -40.27 -10.48
N LEU A 94 -21.60 -41.19 -9.78
CA LEU A 94 -21.33 -42.63 -9.91
C LEU A 94 -21.59 -43.18 -11.32
N HIS A 95 -22.51 -42.54 -12.07
CA HIS A 95 -22.90 -42.96 -13.43
C HIS A 95 -22.05 -42.33 -14.53
N CYS A 96 -21.93 -41.01 -14.56
CA CYS A 96 -21.29 -40.28 -15.68
C CYS A 96 -19.90 -39.73 -15.36
N LYS A 97 -19.42 -39.92 -14.12
CA LYS A 97 -18.11 -39.48 -13.63
C LYS A 97 -17.83 -37.97 -13.67
N ARG A 98 -18.81 -37.14 -14.02
CA ARG A 98 -18.70 -35.68 -13.92
C ARG A 98 -18.64 -35.24 -12.45
N ALA A 99 -17.75 -34.29 -12.15
CA ALA A 99 -17.59 -33.73 -10.82
C ALA A 99 -18.90 -33.10 -10.34
N PHE A 100 -19.22 -33.32 -9.06
CA PHE A 100 -20.33 -32.64 -8.41
C PHE A 100 -19.88 -31.30 -7.88
N ASP A 101 -20.63 -30.25 -8.23
CA ASP A 101 -20.50 -28.97 -7.56
C ASP A 101 -20.88 -29.11 -6.09
N ARG A 102 -20.29 -28.25 -5.25
CA ARG A 102 -20.59 -28.26 -3.82
C ARG A 102 -22.07 -28.06 -3.55
N ASP A 103 -22.73 -27.20 -4.33
CA ASP A 103 -24.16 -26.91 -4.24
C ASP A 103 -25.00 -28.19 -4.35
N PHE A 104 -24.66 -29.06 -5.30
CA PHE A 104 -25.31 -30.35 -5.46
C PHE A 104 -25.18 -31.23 -4.21
N ILE A 105 -24.00 -31.27 -3.60
CA ILE A 105 -23.72 -32.06 -2.40
C ILE A 105 -24.49 -31.49 -1.19
N ASP A 106 -24.54 -30.17 -1.07
CA ASP A 106 -25.19 -29.49 0.05
C ASP A 106 -26.73 -29.61 0.00
N ASP A 107 -27.31 -29.59 -1.20
CA ASP A 107 -28.76 -29.71 -1.40
C ASP A 107 -29.29 -31.15 -1.30
N ASN A 108 -28.53 -32.13 -1.79
CA ASN A 108 -29.02 -33.51 -1.92
C ASN A 108 -28.67 -34.43 -0.75
N LEU A 109 -27.56 -34.14 -0.04
CA LEU A 109 -27.09 -34.98 1.07
C LEU A 109 -27.50 -34.39 2.43
N THR A 110 -27.31 -35.15 3.51
CA THR A 110 -27.62 -34.66 4.86
C THR A 110 -26.45 -33.90 5.47
N ALA A 111 -26.76 -32.87 6.27
CA ALA A 111 -25.75 -32.09 7.00
C ALA A 111 -24.89 -32.96 7.94
N THR A 112 -25.49 -33.99 8.56
CA THR A 112 -24.79 -34.95 9.43
C THR A 112 -23.70 -35.73 8.69
N PHE A 113 -24.01 -36.25 7.50
CA PHE A 113 -23.04 -36.93 6.65
C PHE A 113 -21.93 -35.98 6.18
N ARG A 114 -22.32 -34.78 5.71
CA ARG A 114 -21.35 -33.80 5.18
C ARG A 114 -20.36 -33.30 6.22
N MET A 115 -20.81 -33.05 7.45
CA MET A 115 -19.98 -32.53 8.54
C MET A 115 -19.24 -33.62 9.31
N GLY A 116 -19.69 -34.87 9.25
CA GLY A 116 -19.06 -36.02 9.88
C GLY A 116 -18.25 -36.86 8.89
N GLU A 117 -18.85 -37.94 8.39
CA GLU A 117 -18.18 -38.96 7.57
C GLU A 117 -17.48 -38.41 6.34
N TYR A 118 -18.18 -37.60 5.54
CA TYR A 118 -17.61 -37.05 4.30
C TYR A 118 -16.47 -36.08 4.58
N LYS A 119 -16.57 -35.27 5.63
CA LYS A 119 -15.51 -34.36 6.07
C LYS A 119 -14.25 -35.13 6.44
N ASN A 120 -14.39 -36.17 7.26
CA ASN A 120 -13.26 -36.98 7.71
C ASN A 120 -12.61 -37.75 6.55
N HIS A 121 -13.43 -38.31 5.66
CA HIS A 121 -12.95 -38.93 4.42
C HIS A 121 -12.14 -37.95 3.58
N ARG A 122 -12.70 -36.76 3.35
CA ARG A 122 -12.04 -35.71 2.57
C ARG A 122 -10.72 -35.25 3.18
N GLU A 123 -10.65 -35.08 4.50
CA GLU A 123 -9.41 -34.75 5.22
C GLU A 123 -8.31 -35.79 5.00
N ASN A 124 -8.66 -37.08 5.02
CA ASN A 124 -7.71 -38.15 4.76
C ASN A 124 -7.23 -38.15 3.30
N ILE A 125 -8.15 -38.06 2.34
CA ILE A 125 -7.78 -38.01 0.91
C ILE A 125 -6.88 -36.83 0.58
N LEU A 126 -7.17 -35.66 1.14
CA LEU A 126 -6.32 -34.47 0.93
C LEU A 126 -4.92 -34.69 1.49
N LEU A 127 -4.81 -35.26 2.69
CA LEU A 127 -3.53 -35.58 3.28
C LEU A 127 -2.76 -36.59 2.42
N ASP A 128 -3.41 -37.66 1.98
CA ASP A 128 -2.76 -38.71 1.19
C ASP A 128 -2.22 -38.14 -0.13
N ARG A 129 -2.95 -37.20 -0.74
CA ARG A 129 -2.46 -36.44 -1.90
C ARG A 129 -1.21 -35.64 -1.57
N GLU A 130 -1.18 -34.94 -0.44
CA GLU A 130 0.02 -34.18 -0.04
C GLU A 130 1.21 -35.08 0.28
N ILE A 131 0.98 -36.22 0.93
CA ILE A 131 2.02 -37.23 1.20
C ILE A 131 2.61 -37.78 -0.10
N ALA A 132 1.77 -38.07 -1.10
CA ALA A 132 2.23 -38.52 -2.41
C ALA A 132 3.15 -37.50 -3.12
N LEU A 133 3.06 -36.22 -2.78
CA LEU A 133 3.89 -35.14 -3.32
C LEU A 133 5.15 -34.85 -2.48
N MET A 134 5.31 -35.49 -1.32
CA MET A 134 6.47 -35.27 -0.45
C MET A 134 7.81 -35.66 -1.08
N PRO A 135 7.95 -36.78 -1.83
CA PRO A 135 9.22 -37.10 -2.48
C PRO A 135 9.71 -35.99 -3.43
N ALA A 136 8.79 -35.37 -4.18
CA ALA A 136 9.12 -34.22 -5.03
C ALA A 136 9.51 -32.97 -4.22
N THR A 137 9.00 -32.84 -2.99
CA THR A 137 9.28 -31.70 -2.09
C THR A 137 10.57 -31.89 -1.26
N GLN A 138 11.08 -33.12 -1.16
CA GLN A 138 12.21 -33.46 -0.28
C GLN A 138 13.45 -32.61 -0.56
N TYR A 139 13.81 -32.42 -1.84
CA TYR A 139 14.94 -31.58 -2.23
C TYR A 139 14.83 -30.16 -1.65
N ARG A 140 13.62 -29.58 -1.65
CA ARG A 140 13.41 -28.23 -1.11
C ARG A 140 13.55 -28.20 0.41
N ALA A 141 13.06 -29.23 1.11
CA ALA A 141 13.23 -29.35 2.55
C ALA A 141 14.71 -29.49 2.94
N GLU A 142 15.50 -30.25 2.16
CA GLU A 142 16.95 -30.38 2.35
C GLU A 142 17.67 -29.03 2.17
N GLN A 143 17.32 -28.25 1.14
CA GLN A 143 17.87 -26.91 0.94
C GLN A 143 17.57 -25.96 2.10
N ILE A 144 16.35 -26.00 2.64
CA ILE A 144 15.95 -25.15 3.77
C ILE A 144 16.72 -25.57 5.03
N LYS A 145 16.84 -26.88 5.28
CA LYS A 145 17.65 -27.39 6.40
C LYS A 145 19.12 -26.97 6.28
N GLN A 146 19.69 -26.99 5.07
CA GLN A 146 21.04 -26.50 4.82
C GLN A 146 21.14 -24.99 5.08
N ALA A 147 20.18 -24.20 4.60
CA ALA A 147 20.13 -22.76 4.86
C ALA A 147 20.07 -22.44 6.36
N ASP A 148 19.22 -23.15 7.12
CA ASP A 148 19.13 -23.02 8.58
C ASP A 148 20.45 -23.35 9.27
N THR A 149 21.17 -24.36 8.78
CA THR A 149 22.49 -24.75 9.31
C THR A 149 23.51 -23.65 9.03
N ILE A 150 23.53 -23.11 7.81
CA ILE A 150 24.40 -21.98 7.44
C ILE A 150 24.09 -20.75 8.31
N GLU A 151 22.82 -20.43 8.51
CA GLU A 151 22.40 -19.28 9.31
C GLU A 151 22.74 -19.44 10.80
N LYS A 152 22.61 -20.64 11.36
CA LYS A 152 22.87 -20.90 12.79
C LYS A 152 24.33 -21.15 13.11
N GLU A 153 25.07 -21.78 12.21
CA GLU A 153 26.45 -22.22 12.48
C GLU A 153 27.50 -21.37 11.78
N ILE A 154 27.26 -20.95 10.53
CA ILE A 154 28.27 -20.29 9.69
C ILE A 154 28.17 -18.76 9.79
N MET A 155 26.96 -18.20 9.81
CA MET A 155 26.77 -16.74 9.88
C MET A 155 27.27 -16.09 11.17
N PRO A 156 27.06 -16.67 12.38
CA PRO A 156 27.51 -16.02 13.62
C PRO A 156 29.01 -15.76 13.71
N PRO A 157 29.92 -16.73 13.42
CA PRO A 157 31.36 -16.44 13.48
C PRO A 157 31.80 -15.43 12.42
N ILE A 158 31.19 -15.43 11.23
CA ILE A 158 31.47 -14.42 10.20
C ILE A 158 31.05 -13.03 10.68
N ASN A 159 29.85 -12.89 11.24
CA ASN A 159 29.35 -11.62 11.78
C ASN A 159 30.23 -11.11 12.93
N GLN A 160 30.73 -12.01 13.79
CA GLN A 160 31.70 -11.67 14.84
C GLN A 160 32.98 -11.12 14.22
N ASN A 161 33.57 -11.81 13.23
CA ASN A 161 34.78 -11.34 12.54
C ASN A 161 34.56 -9.99 11.83
N ILE A 162 33.41 -9.76 11.19
CA ILE A 162 33.06 -8.48 10.58
C ILE A 162 33.01 -7.38 11.64
N THR A 163 32.41 -7.66 12.80
CA THR A 163 32.33 -6.71 13.91
C THR A 163 33.72 -6.34 14.41
N GLU A 164 34.59 -7.32 14.62
CA GLU A 164 35.99 -7.10 15.02
C GLU A 164 36.78 -6.26 14.01
N LEU A 165 36.66 -6.58 12.72
CA LEU A 165 37.32 -5.81 11.66
C LEU A 165 36.78 -4.38 11.56
N SER A 166 35.47 -4.20 11.77
CA SER A 166 34.84 -2.86 11.78
C SER A 166 35.36 -2.00 12.93
N LEU A 167 35.59 -2.59 14.11
CA LEU A 167 36.19 -1.89 15.25
C LEU A 167 37.62 -1.45 14.94
N LYS A 168 38.44 -2.33 14.37
CA LYS A 168 39.81 -1.99 13.92
C LYS A 168 39.80 -0.90 12.85
N GLN A 169 38.88 -0.97 11.89
CA GLN A 169 38.71 0.07 10.87
C GLN A 169 38.35 1.42 11.49
N ALA A 170 37.46 1.44 12.50
CA ALA A 170 37.09 2.66 13.20
C ALA A 170 38.28 3.28 13.95
N GLU A 171 39.16 2.47 14.54
CA GLU A 171 40.40 2.93 15.17
C GLU A 171 41.36 3.54 14.14
N LEU A 172 41.63 2.83 13.05
CA LEU A 172 42.46 3.34 11.96
C LEU A 172 41.89 4.62 11.34
N GLN A 173 40.56 4.70 11.18
CA GLN A 173 39.91 5.91 10.67
C GLN A 173 40.10 7.10 11.62
N LYS A 174 40.08 6.90 12.95
CA LYS A 174 40.40 7.96 13.91
C LYS A 174 41.84 8.45 13.72
N GLU A 175 42.79 7.55 13.51
CA GLU A 175 44.19 7.92 13.23
C GLU A 175 44.33 8.68 11.91
N MET A 176 43.69 8.19 10.84
CA MET A 176 43.65 8.88 9.55
C MET A 176 43.05 10.29 9.68
N ASN A 177 41.96 10.45 10.43
CA ASN A 177 41.32 11.76 10.63
C ASN A 177 42.25 12.74 11.36
N LYS A 178 43.05 12.27 12.33
CA LYS A 178 44.10 13.11 12.97
C LYS A 178 45.11 13.61 11.94
N LEU A 179 45.62 12.72 11.08
CA LEU A 179 46.57 13.08 10.03
C LEU A 179 45.95 14.03 8.98
N PHE A 180 44.70 13.79 8.58
CA PHE A 180 43.98 14.70 7.68
C PHE A 180 43.80 16.09 8.29
N THR A 181 43.53 16.18 9.59
CA THR A 181 43.37 17.46 10.28
C THR A 181 44.70 18.23 10.27
N GLN A 182 45.81 17.58 10.61
CA GLN A 182 47.15 18.16 10.52
C GLN A 182 47.50 18.62 9.10
N LYS A 183 47.21 17.78 8.09
CA LYS A 183 47.42 18.11 6.69
C LYS A 183 46.59 19.32 6.27
N ASN A 184 45.33 19.39 6.66
CA ASN A 184 44.43 20.49 6.31
C ASN A 184 44.86 21.79 6.96
N GLU A 185 45.33 21.75 8.21
CA GLU A 185 45.89 22.93 8.89
C GLU A 185 47.11 23.46 8.13
N ILE A 186 48.07 22.58 7.80
CA ILE A 186 49.26 22.96 7.03
C ILE A 186 48.86 23.51 5.65
N ALA A 187 47.90 22.86 4.97
CA ALA A 187 47.41 23.31 3.67
C ALA A 187 46.69 24.66 3.76
N TYR A 188 45.95 24.91 4.84
CA TYR A 188 45.30 26.18 5.12
C TYR A 188 46.34 27.29 5.35
N GLN A 189 47.40 27.03 6.13
CA GLN A 189 48.51 27.97 6.31
C GLN A 189 49.20 28.30 4.98
N ILE A 190 49.48 27.28 4.16
CA ILE A 190 50.04 27.47 2.82
C ILE A 190 49.09 28.32 1.95
N ARG A 191 47.78 28.04 2.00
CA ARG A 191 46.77 28.81 1.26
C ARG A 191 46.76 30.26 1.71
N LEU A 192 46.72 30.52 3.03
CA LEU A 192 46.74 31.88 3.59
C LEU A 192 47.96 32.68 3.13
N LEU A 193 49.13 32.05 3.10
CA LEU A 193 50.36 32.68 2.62
C LEU A 193 50.30 32.95 1.11
N ARG A 194 49.75 32.03 0.30
CA ARG A 194 49.61 32.19 -1.16
C ARG A 194 48.54 33.21 -1.57
N THR A 195 47.44 33.33 -0.80
CA THR A 195 46.36 34.28 -1.08
C THR A 195 46.58 35.65 -0.43
N GLY A 196 47.67 35.82 0.33
CA GLY A 196 48.00 37.07 1.01
C GLY A 196 47.11 37.40 2.21
N GLN A 197 46.39 36.41 2.76
CA GLN A 197 45.51 36.53 3.92
C GLN A 197 46.17 36.06 5.23
N GLY A 198 47.41 35.58 5.20
CA GLY A 198 48.16 35.19 6.40
C GLY A 198 48.40 36.39 7.33
N GLN A 199 48.40 36.14 8.64
CA GLN A 199 48.69 37.12 9.70
C GLN A 199 50.17 37.59 9.67
N ARG A 200 50.55 38.33 8.62
CA ARG A 200 51.47 39.46 8.81
C ARG A 200 50.58 40.67 8.66
N ALA A 201 50.44 41.42 9.76
CA ALA A 201 49.70 42.67 9.79
C ALA A 201 49.99 43.44 8.50
N LYS A 202 48.94 43.88 7.78
CA LYS A 202 49.04 44.92 6.76
C LYS A 202 49.60 46.16 7.46
N SER A 203 50.90 46.22 7.73
CA SER A 203 51.57 47.50 7.74
C SER A 203 51.45 47.98 6.31
N GLU A 204 50.83 49.15 6.11
CA GLU A 204 50.79 49.84 4.82
C GLU A 204 52.24 50.14 4.41
N ASN A 205 52.92 49.14 3.87
CA ASN A 205 54.27 49.29 3.35
C ASN A 205 54.12 50.04 2.03
N VAL A 206 54.23 51.37 2.09
CA VAL A 206 54.33 52.20 0.90
C VAL A 206 55.59 51.78 0.16
N PHE A 207 55.42 51.13 -0.99
CA PHE A 207 56.53 50.74 -1.85
C PHE A 207 56.92 51.93 -2.73
N THR A 208 58.21 52.25 -2.78
CA THR A 208 58.71 53.47 -3.45
C THR A 208 59.04 53.22 -4.91
N GLN A 209 59.77 52.15 -5.24
CA GLN A 209 60.22 51.87 -6.61
C GLN A 209 60.50 50.37 -6.85
N LYS A 210 60.60 49.97 -8.13
CA LYS A 210 61.09 48.64 -8.55
C LYS A 210 62.53 48.42 -8.07
N CYS A 211 62.85 47.19 -7.67
CA CYS A 211 64.19 46.78 -7.31
C CYS A 211 65.16 47.01 -8.49
N PRO A 212 66.32 47.68 -8.27
CA PRO A 212 67.30 47.95 -9.33
C PRO A 212 68.06 46.71 -9.83
N ASP A 213 67.87 45.56 -9.19
CA ASP A 213 68.51 44.30 -9.57
C ASP A 213 67.90 43.73 -10.84
N SER A 214 68.74 43.48 -11.84
CA SER A 214 68.32 43.01 -13.16
C SER A 214 67.56 41.69 -13.09
N GLU A 215 67.88 40.84 -12.11
CA GLU A 215 67.23 39.54 -11.91
C GLU A 215 66.07 39.57 -10.90
N CYS A 216 65.86 40.68 -10.18
CA CYS A 216 64.78 40.80 -9.21
C CYS A 216 63.61 41.62 -9.77
N ARG A 217 62.40 41.06 -9.65
CA ARG A 217 61.15 41.75 -10.05
C ARG A 217 60.39 42.34 -8.87
N GLY A 218 61.04 42.47 -7.72
CA GLY A 218 60.45 42.97 -6.49
C GLY A 218 60.39 44.50 -6.42
N PHE A 219 59.82 45.00 -5.32
CA PHE A 219 59.75 46.43 -5.01
C PHE A 219 60.51 46.71 -3.71
N LEU A 220 61.02 47.94 -3.59
CA LEU A 220 61.71 48.44 -2.41
C LEU A 220 60.70 48.99 -1.39
N SER A 221 60.93 48.72 -0.11
CA SER A 221 60.22 49.38 1.00
C SER A 221 60.66 50.84 1.15
N THR A 222 59.96 51.63 2.00
CA THR A 222 60.39 52.98 2.40
C THR A 222 61.82 53.03 2.96
N ALA A 223 62.29 51.92 3.54
CA ALA A 223 63.66 51.76 4.01
C ALA A 223 64.65 51.41 2.89
N TRP A 224 64.24 51.34 1.63
CA TRP A 224 65.06 50.93 0.48
C TRP A 224 65.57 49.49 0.53
N LYS A 225 64.81 48.57 1.16
CA LYS A 225 65.06 47.11 1.17
C LYS A 225 64.06 46.36 0.30
N CYS A 226 64.53 45.44 -0.54
CA CYS A 226 63.66 44.55 -1.30
C CYS A 226 63.19 43.35 -0.47
N GLY A 227 61.89 43.09 -0.41
CA GLY A 227 61.32 41.94 0.30
C GLY A 227 61.48 40.58 -0.40
N LEU A 228 61.77 40.56 -1.71
CA LEU A 228 61.95 39.32 -2.49
C LEU A 228 63.39 38.82 -2.47
N CYS A 229 64.37 39.66 -2.82
CA CYS A 229 65.78 39.28 -2.85
C CYS A 229 66.57 39.70 -1.60
N SER A 230 65.93 40.41 -0.66
CA SER A 230 66.54 40.90 0.60
C SER A 230 67.72 41.87 0.46
N LYS A 231 68.03 42.37 -0.75
CA LYS A 231 69.05 43.40 -1.03
C LYS A 231 68.55 44.82 -0.73
N TRP A 232 69.47 45.75 -0.48
CA TRP A 232 69.24 47.18 -0.22
C TRP A 232 69.70 48.04 -1.41
N ALA A 233 69.03 49.17 -1.62
CA ALA A 233 69.34 50.14 -2.67
C ALA A 233 69.60 51.55 -2.12
N CYS A 234 70.25 52.40 -2.91
CA CYS A 234 70.52 53.80 -2.57
C CYS A 234 69.34 54.71 -2.94
N ALA A 235 68.96 55.61 -2.04
CA ALA A 235 67.82 56.50 -2.23
C ALA A 235 68.04 57.61 -3.26
N GLU A 236 69.30 57.96 -3.53
CA GLU A 236 69.64 59.12 -4.37
C GLU A 236 69.92 58.73 -5.82
N CYS A 237 70.68 57.64 -6.04
CA CYS A 237 71.06 57.17 -7.38
C CYS A 237 70.29 55.93 -7.83
N HIS A 238 69.49 55.32 -6.96
CA HIS A 238 68.73 54.09 -7.22
C HIS A 238 69.59 52.86 -7.60
N GLU A 239 70.86 52.80 -7.19
CA GLU A 239 71.74 51.62 -7.38
C GLU A 239 71.74 50.67 -6.16
N ILE A 240 72.16 49.42 -6.34
CA ILE A 240 72.18 48.39 -5.27
C ILE A 240 73.38 48.59 -4.34
N LYS A 241 73.11 48.56 -3.02
CA LYS A 241 74.12 48.58 -1.95
C LYS A 241 74.57 47.19 -1.49
N GLY A 242 73.73 46.16 -1.59
CA GLY A 242 74.04 44.78 -1.17
C GLY A 242 73.06 44.24 -0.11
N LEU A 243 73.43 43.20 0.66
CA LEU A 243 72.56 42.58 1.68
C LEU A 243 72.50 43.35 3.01
N ALA A 244 73.47 44.24 3.25
CA ALA A 244 73.54 45.08 4.44
C ALA A 244 73.06 46.51 4.15
N LYS A 245 72.46 47.16 5.16
CA LYS A 245 71.88 48.51 5.06
C LYS A 245 72.95 49.60 4.91
N ASP A 246 74.01 49.50 5.71
CA ASP A 246 75.07 50.52 5.83
C ASP A 246 76.29 50.21 4.96
N ALA A 247 76.10 49.47 3.87
CA ALA A 247 77.16 49.20 2.92
C ALA A 247 77.62 50.51 2.25
N HIS A 248 78.94 50.72 2.21
CA HIS A 248 79.55 51.91 1.63
C HIS A 248 79.21 52.02 0.14
N HIS A 249 78.58 53.13 -0.26
CA HIS A 249 78.16 53.38 -1.64
C HIS A 249 78.34 54.88 -1.96
N VAL A 250 78.91 55.18 -3.13
CA VAL A 250 79.19 56.54 -3.60
C VAL A 250 78.48 56.77 -4.94
N CYS A 251 77.56 57.73 -4.99
CA CYS A 251 76.74 58.03 -6.17
C CYS A 251 77.55 58.72 -7.27
N LYS A 252 77.40 58.28 -8.53
CA LYS A 252 77.99 58.94 -9.70
C LYS A 252 77.14 60.14 -10.17
N PRO A 253 77.73 61.28 -10.55
CA PRO A 253 77.00 62.49 -10.92
C PRO A 253 76.11 62.36 -12.16
N ASP A 254 76.51 61.56 -13.16
CA ASP A 254 75.75 61.40 -14.42
C ASP A 254 74.45 60.60 -14.24
N VAL A 255 74.48 59.60 -13.34
CA VAL A 255 73.31 58.78 -12.98
C VAL A 255 72.27 59.63 -12.24
N LEU A 256 72.73 60.56 -11.40
CA LEU A 256 71.87 61.53 -10.71
C LEU A 256 71.18 62.50 -11.68
N ALA A 257 71.87 62.96 -12.72
CA ALA A 257 71.28 63.87 -13.72
C ALA A 257 70.22 63.17 -14.60
N THR A 258 70.48 61.93 -15.00
CA THR A 258 69.56 61.12 -15.82
C THR A 258 68.28 60.74 -15.05
N ALA A 259 68.43 60.38 -13.77
CA ALA A 259 67.31 60.09 -12.89
C ALA A 259 66.37 61.30 -12.72
N LYS A 260 66.92 62.52 -12.68
CA LYS A 260 66.13 63.77 -12.60
C LYS A 260 65.31 64.06 -13.86
N LEU A 261 65.80 63.68 -15.06
CA LEU A 261 65.11 63.96 -16.33
C LEU A 261 63.94 63.00 -16.58
N LEU A 262 64.12 61.69 -16.32
CA LEU A 262 63.07 60.67 -16.50
C LEU A 262 61.87 60.86 -15.57
N ALA A 263 62.07 61.48 -14.40
CA ALA A 263 61.00 61.82 -13.48
C ALA A 263 60.01 62.87 -14.04
N LYS A 264 60.40 63.64 -15.05
CA LYS A 264 59.57 64.73 -15.61
C LYS A 264 58.52 64.24 -16.61
N ASP A 265 58.85 63.26 -17.46
CA ASP A 265 58.07 62.94 -18.67
C ASP A 265 57.35 61.58 -18.64
N SER A 266 57.47 60.81 -17.56
CA SER A 266 56.90 59.45 -17.47
C SER A 266 55.98 59.28 -16.25
N ARG A 267 54.92 58.46 -16.38
CA ARG A 267 54.01 58.12 -15.27
C ARG A 267 53.88 56.61 -15.11
N GLY A 268 53.85 56.14 -13.87
CA GLY A 268 53.66 54.72 -13.56
C GLY A 268 52.20 54.28 -13.72
N CYS A 269 51.97 53.13 -14.36
CA CYS A 269 50.65 52.52 -14.44
C CYS A 269 50.11 52.17 -13.02
N PRO A 270 48.87 52.50 -12.69
CA PRO A 270 48.27 52.20 -11.37
C PRO A 270 47.98 50.70 -11.15
N GLY A 271 48.01 49.89 -12.21
CA GLY A 271 47.83 48.43 -12.14
C GLY A 271 49.12 47.66 -11.85
N CYS A 272 50.25 48.05 -12.47
CA CYS A 272 51.49 47.26 -12.45
C CYS A 272 52.78 48.08 -12.26
N GLY A 273 52.72 49.40 -12.10
CA GLY A 273 53.86 50.29 -11.82
C GLY A 273 54.83 50.53 -13.00
N THR A 274 54.55 49.98 -14.18
CA THR A 274 55.38 50.22 -15.38
C THR A 274 55.24 51.67 -15.83
N LEU A 275 56.36 52.33 -16.16
CA LEU A 275 56.35 53.68 -16.73
C LEU A 275 55.72 53.60 -18.13
N ILE A 276 54.54 54.18 -18.28
CA ILE A 276 53.87 54.35 -19.57
C ILE A 276 54.10 55.80 -19.99
N THR A 277 54.27 56.02 -21.28
CA THR A 277 54.29 57.36 -21.90
C THR A 277 53.03 57.51 -22.75
N LYS A 278 52.50 58.73 -22.82
CA LYS A 278 51.29 59.02 -23.62
C LYS A 278 51.67 59.78 -24.88
N ILE A 279 51.31 59.22 -26.02
CA ILE A 279 51.24 59.90 -27.32
C ILE A 279 49.77 60.37 -27.46
N GLU A 280 49.53 61.56 -28.01
CA GLU A 280 48.26 62.29 -27.95
C GLU A 280 46.99 61.43 -28.13
N GLY A 281 45.92 61.71 -27.36
CA GLY A 281 44.66 60.97 -27.44
C GLY A 281 43.81 60.96 -26.16
N CYS A 282 42.83 60.05 -26.12
CA CYS A 282 41.84 59.88 -25.04
C CYS A 282 42.46 59.62 -23.66
N ASP A 283 41.73 59.91 -22.58
CA ASP A 283 42.20 59.72 -21.20
C ASP A 283 42.11 58.26 -20.71
N GLN A 284 41.14 57.47 -21.22
CA GLN A 284 40.94 56.05 -20.88
C GLN A 284 42.01 55.18 -21.57
N MET A 285 43.05 54.85 -20.81
CA MET A 285 44.13 53.96 -21.23
C MET A 285 43.79 52.51 -20.89
N TRP A 286 44.10 51.57 -21.79
CA TRP A 286 44.07 50.13 -21.51
C TRP A 286 45.49 49.59 -21.47
N CYS A 287 45.89 49.06 -20.32
CA CYS A 287 47.16 48.35 -20.24
C CYS A 287 47.01 46.99 -20.90
N THR A 288 47.59 46.79 -22.08
CA THR A 288 47.57 45.49 -22.79
C THR A 288 48.33 44.38 -22.06
N GLN A 289 49.19 44.74 -21.10
CA GLN A 289 49.95 43.80 -20.29
C GLN A 289 49.13 43.20 -19.14
N CYS A 290 48.20 43.98 -18.56
CA CYS A 290 47.39 43.53 -17.41
C CYS A 290 45.88 43.69 -17.59
N ASN A 291 45.42 44.04 -18.80
CA ASN A 291 44.03 44.21 -19.19
C ASN A 291 43.24 45.09 -18.22
N THR A 292 43.88 46.17 -17.74
CA THR A 292 43.28 47.14 -16.81
C THR A 292 43.05 48.46 -17.54
N ALA A 293 41.81 48.93 -17.50
CA ALA A 293 41.44 50.29 -17.92
C ALA A 293 41.75 51.29 -16.80
N PHE A 294 42.35 52.45 -17.12
CA PHE A 294 42.60 53.53 -16.15
C PHE A 294 42.71 54.92 -16.82
N SER A 295 42.49 55.99 -16.05
CA SER A 295 42.62 57.39 -16.50
C SER A 295 44.07 57.89 -16.44
N TRP A 296 44.58 58.50 -17.51
CA TRP A 296 45.96 59.02 -17.59
C TRP A 296 46.21 60.25 -16.69
N ARG A 297 45.24 61.18 -16.63
CA ARG A 297 45.35 62.39 -15.81
C ARG A 297 45.33 62.09 -14.31
N THR A 298 44.47 61.16 -13.89
CA THR A 298 44.16 60.90 -12.47
C THR A 298 44.77 59.61 -11.92
N GLY A 299 45.14 58.65 -12.76
CA GLY A 299 45.67 57.35 -12.34
C GLY A 299 44.63 56.38 -11.74
N GLN A 300 43.32 56.64 -11.85
CA GLN A 300 42.27 55.79 -11.29
C GLN A 300 41.84 54.67 -12.25
N LYS A 301 41.52 53.47 -11.73
CA LYS A 301 41.06 52.31 -12.53
C LYS A 301 39.59 52.44 -12.91
N GLU A 302 39.22 52.04 -14.13
CA GLU A 302 37.87 52.17 -14.67
C GLU A 302 37.18 50.81 -14.84
N THR A 303 35.92 50.68 -14.37
CA THR A 303 35.12 49.42 -14.37
C THR A 303 33.82 49.51 -15.18
N GLY A 304 33.58 50.65 -15.83
CA GLY A 304 32.39 50.90 -16.64
C GLY A 304 32.48 50.27 -18.04
N VAL A 305 31.73 50.84 -18.98
CA VAL A 305 31.78 50.41 -20.37
C VAL A 305 33.17 50.73 -20.94
N ILE A 306 33.92 49.68 -21.27
CA ILE A 306 35.27 49.78 -21.80
C ILE A 306 35.18 50.02 -23.29
N HIS A 307 35.57 51.22 -23.72
CA HIS A 307 35.56 51.63 -25.12
C HIS A 307 36.92 51.45 -25.80
N ASN A 308 37.82 50.68 -25.17
CA ASN A 308 39.07 50.29 -25.78
C ASN A 308 38.84 49.14 -26.79
N PRO A 309 39.30 49.28 -28.05
CA PRO A 309 39.12 48.28 -29.10
C PRO A 309 39.57 46.86 -28.71
N HIS A 310 40.57 46.74 -27.83
CA HIS A 310 41.11 45.45 -27.39
C HIS A 310 40.17 44.60 -26.51
N TYR A 311 38.97 45.09 -26.12
CA TYR A 311 38.03 44.39 -25.22
C TYR A 311 36.99 43.47 -25.93
N TYR A 312 36.45 43.88 -27.07
CA TYR A 312 35.31 43.18 -27.72
C TYR A 312 35.66 41.84 -28.39
N ASP A 313 36.92 41.61 -28.69
CA ASP A 313 37.39 40.36 -29.30
C ASP A 313 37.32 39.15 -28.37
N TYR A 314 37.15 39.39 -27.06
CA TYR A 314 37.12 38.36 -26.04
C TYR A 314 35.76 37.65 -25.91
N GLN A 315 34.62 38.36 -26.06
CA GLN A 315 33.29 37.88 -25.63
C GLN A 315 32.59 36.91 -26.60
N ARG A 316 32.95 36.94 -27.89
CA ARG A 316 32.32 36.15 -28.96
C ARG A 316 32.60 34.64 -28.87
N ARG A 317 33.53 34.21 -28.00
CA ARG A 317 34.02 32.82 -27.95
C ARG A 317 33.16 31.85 -27.11
N VAL A 318 32.03 32.25 -26.47
CA VAL A 318 31.51 31.51 -25.28
C VAL A 318 30.16 30.71 -25.38
N ASN A 319 29.15 30.98 -26.22
CA ASN A 319 27.78 30.37 -26.07
C ASN A 319 27.07 29.82 -27.36
N GLY A 320 27.51 28.71 -27.95
CA GLY A 320 26.93 28.16 -29.21
C GLY A 320 25.65 27.28 -29.07
N GLY A 321 24.44 27.86 -29.04
CA GLY A 321 23.22 27.20 -28.48
C GLY A 321 22.16 26.48 -29.35
N VAL A 322 21.50 25.44 -28.79
CA VAL A 322 20.19 24.81 -29.16
C VAL A 322 19.57 24.04 -27.95
N ALA A 323 18.23 23.76 -27.93
CA ALA A 323 17.48 22.98 -26.89
C ALA A 323 16.40 21.97 -27.47
N PRO A 324 15.86 20.96 -26.71
CA PRO A 324 15.08 19.80 -27.22
C PRO A 324 13.58 19.66 -26.79
N ARG A 325 12.87 18.61 -27.30
CA ARG A 325 11.38 18.37 -27.35
C ARG A 325 10.75 17.38 -26.32
N ALA A 326 9.40 17.24 -26.30
CA ALA A 326 8.54 16.74 -25.20
C ALA A 326 7.64 15.48 -25.45
N LEU A 327 7.01 14.98 -24.36
CA LEU A 327 6.38 13.66 -24.13
C LEU A 327 4.83 13.60 -24.26
N GLY A 328 4.29 12.45 -24.70
CA GLY A 328 2.98 11.92 -24.24
C GLY A 328 2.02 11.33 -25.29
N ASP A 329 2.21 10.07 -25.71
CA ASP A 329 1.30 9.40 -26.69
C ASP A 329 1.06 7.92 -26.34
N VAL A 330 -0.22 7.44 -26.24
CA VAL A 330 -0.63 6.00 -26.17
C VAL A 330 -2.14 5.75 -26.53
N GLN A 331 -2.46 4.55 -27.10
CA GLN A 331 -3.76 4.03 -27.65
C GLN A 331 -4.57 2.99 -26.77
N CYS A 332 -5.76 2.51 -27.24
CA CYS A 332 -6.96 2.03 -26.49
C CYS A 332 -7.36 0.51 -26.49
N GLY A 333 -8.27 0.08 -25.56
CA GLY A 333 -9.01 -1.23 -25.58
C GLY A 333 -9.57 -1.88 -24.27
N GLY A 334 -10.02 -1.15 -23.24
CA GLY A 334 -10.40 -1.73 -21.92
C GLY A 334 -11.63 -1.09 -21.26
N ILE A 335 -11.75 -1.19 -19.92
CA ILE A 335 -12.73 -0.41 -19.16
C ILE A 335 -12.58 1.06 -19.58
N PRO A 336 -13.66 1.76 -19.96
CA PRO A 336 -13.55 3.14 -20.41
C PRO A 336 -12.85 4.00 -19.37
N HIS A 337 -12.01 4.91 -19.82
CA HIS A 337 -11.31 5.79 -18.90
C HIS A 337 -12.31 6.72 -18.19
N TYR A 338 -11.98 7.16 -16.98
CA TYR A 338 -12.83 8.06 -16.19
C TYR A 338 -13.30 9.29 -16.99
N SER A 339 -12.43 9.85 -17.84
CA SER A 339 -12.75 10.99 -18.71
C SER A 339 -13.87 10.68 -19.70
N GLN A 340 -13.90 9.47 -20.27
CA GLN A 340 -14.92 9.05 -21.23
C GLN A 340 -16.29 8.87 -20.55
N ILE A 341 -16.31 8.26 -19.36
CA ILE A 341 -17.53 8.10 -18.57
C ILE A 341 -18.06 9.47 -18.14
N ARG A 342 -17.19 10.34 -17.61
CA ARG A 342 -17.58 11.69 -17.19
C ARG A 342 -18.16 12.52 -18.33
N ALA A 343 -17.64 12.37 -19.55
CA ALA A 343 -18.21 12.99 -20.74
C ALA A 343 -19.58 12.38 -21.09
N GLY A 344 -19.71 11.05 -21.08
CA GLY A 344 -20.94 10.34 -21.44
C GLY A 344 -22.15 10.61 -20.54
N VAL A 345 -21.93 10.95 -19.26
CA VAL A 345 -22.99 11.22 -18.28
C VAL A 345 -23.29 12.70 -18.05
N ARG A 346 -22.60 13.61 -18.75
CA ARG A 346 -22.66 15.06 -18.50
C ARG A 346 -24.08 15.64 -18.51
N GLU A 347 -24.95 15.10 -19.35
CA GLU A 347 -26.33 15.57 -19.57
C GLU A 347 -27.33 15.04 -18.52
N LEU A 348 -26.91 14.11 -17.65
CA LEU A 348 -27.76 13.53 -16.61
C LEU A 348 -27.82 14.41 -15.35
N LYS A 349 -28.77 14.11 -14.45
CA LYS A 349 -28.86 14.82 -13.16
C LYS A 349 -27.63 14.53 -12.29
N PRO A 350 -27.22 15.45 -11.38
CA PRO A 350 -26.04 15.25 -10.55
C PRO A 350 -26.02 13.93 -9.76
N LYS A 351 -27.17 13.50 -9.23
CA LYS A 351 -27.31 12.22 -8.51
C LYS A 351 -27.09 11.00 -9.42
N GLU A 352 -27.56 11.06 -10.66
CA GLU A 352 -27.39 9.98 -11.65
C GLU A 352 -25.92 9.90 -12.11
N GLN A 353 -25.27 11.05 -12.31
CA GLN A 353 -23.84 11.12 -12.58
C GLN A 353 -23.02 10.46 -11.47
N GLU A 354 -23.31 10.79 -10.22
CA GLU A 354 -22.61 10.22 -9.05
C GLU A 354 -22.74 8.68 -9.00
N LEU A 355 -23.91 8.14 -9.35
CA LEU A 355 -24.15 6.70 -9.40
C LEU A 355 -23.30 6.01 -10.48
N PHE A 356 -23.26 6.56 -11.70
CA PHE A 356 -22.41 6.01 -12.76
C PHE A 356 -20.92 6.08 -12.43
N LEU A 357 -20.46 7.18 -11.83
CA LEU A 357 -19.07 7.33 -11.42
C LEU A 357 -18.71 6.38 -10.28
N SER A 358 -19.61 6.18 -9.31
CA SER A 358 -19.42 5.22 -8.22
C SER A 358 -19.41 3.79 -8.75
N PHE A 359 -20.28 3.48 -9.73
CA PHE A 359 -20.31 2.20 -10.41
C PHE A 359 -19.02 1.92 -11.22
N HIS A 360 -18.55 2.89 -12.00
CA HIS A 360 -17.28 2.80 -12.72
C HIS A 360 -16.10 2.54 -11.77
N ARG A 361 -16.07 3.26 -10.63
CA ARG A 361 -15.05 3.09 -9.60
C ARG A 361 -15.04 1.68 -9.04
N ILE A 362 -16.21 1.11 -8.71
CA ILE A 362 -16.27 -0.24 -8.14
C ILE A 362 -15.92 -1.31 -9.17
N VAL A 363 -16.35 -1.19 -10.43
CA VAL A 363 -15.97 -2.13 -11.50
C VAL A 363 -14.46 -2.15 -11.69
N ASN A 364 -13.80 -0.99 -11.73
CA ASN A 364 -12.34 -0.90 -11.79
C ASN A 364 -11.66 -1.50 -10.56
N HIS A 365 -12.17 -1.20 -9.36
CA HIS A 365 -11.63 -1.72 -8.11
C HIS A 365 -11.72 -3.26 -8.08
N VAL A 366 -12.87 -3.81 -8.44
CA VAL A 366 -13.08 -5.25 -8.47
C VAL A 366 -12.16 -5.92 -9.48
N GLN A 367 -12.05 -5.38 -10.70
CA GLN A 367 -11.21 -5.95 -11.76
C GLN A 367 -9.72 -5.94 -11.40
N HIS A 368 -9.20 -4.77 -10.99
CA HIS A 368 -7.76 -4.58 -10.84
C HIS A 368 -7.24 -4.86 -9.42
N VAL A 369 -8.11 -4.93 -8.41
CA VAL A 369 -7.73 -5.14 -7.02
C VAL A 369 -8.31 -6.42 -6.44
N GLU A 370 -9.63 -6.60 -6.47
CA GLU A 370 -10.25 -7.75 -5.78
C GLU A 370 -9.99 -9.08 -6.52
N ILE A 371 -10.32 -9.14 -7.81
CA ILE A 371 -10.13 -10.34 -8.65
C ILE A 371 -8.65 -10.71 -8.75
N ALA A 372 -7.76 -9.72 -8.90
CA ALA A 372 -6.32 -9.94 -8.98
C ALA A 372 -5.74 -10.62 -7.72
N ARG A 373 -6.32 -10.38 -6.54
CA ARG A 373 -5.91 -11.00 -5.27
C ARG A 373 -6.42 -12.43 -5.08
N MET A 374 -7.50 -12.82 -5.76
CA MET A 374 -8.08 -14.15 -5.64
C MET A 374 -7.48 -15.09 -6.69
N HIS A 375 -6.71 -16.07 -6.26
CA HIS A 375 -6.12 -17.06 -7.17
C HIS A 375 -7.21 -17.92 -7.83
N ASN A 376 -7.20 -18.01 -9.16
CA ASN A 376 -8.17 -18.82 -9.91
C ASN A 376 -7.72 -20.29 -10.09
N VAL A 377 -6.42 -20.54 -10.04
CA VAL A 377 -5.82 -21.84 -10.36
C VAL A 377 -5.12 -22.41 -9.12
N PHE A 378 -5.38 -23.68 -8.82
CA PHE A 378 -4.65 -24.41 -7.79
C PHE A 378 -3.26 -24.73 -8.33
N ASN A 379 -2.23 -24.27 -7.64
CA ASN A 379 -0.85 -24.68 -7.94
C ASN A 379 -0.45 -25.80 -6.98
N GLN A 380 0.24 -26.81 -7.48
CA GLN A 380 0.82 -27.88 -6.67
C GLN A 380 1.76 -27.33 -5.57
N MET A 381 2.29 -26.12 -5.78
CA MET A 381 3.12 -25.38 -4.83
C MET A 381 2.33 -24.75 -3.66
N ASP A 382 0.99 -24.65 -3.73
CA ASP A 382 0.17 -23.93 -2.73
C ASP A 382 0.23 -24.52 -1.30
N ASN A 383 0.66 -25.79 -1.19
CA ASN A 383 0.83 -26.49 0.09
C ASN A 383 2.27 -27.00 0.29
N GLU A 384 3.23 -26.53 -0.51
CA GLU A 384 4.62 -26.98 -0.43
C GLU A 384 5.26 -26.66 0.93
N ASP A 385 4.95 -25.49 1.48
CA ASP A 385 5.36 -25.07 2.82
C ASP A 385 4.89 -26.05 3.91
N LEU A 386 3.63 -26.50 3.86
CA LEU A 386 3.11 -27.50 4.80
C LEU A 386 3.85 -28.83 4.69
N ARG A 387 4.20 -29.24 3.45
CA ARG A 387 4.97 -30.47 3.20
C ARG A 387 6.40 -30.33 3.74
N ILE A 388 7.06 -29.20 3.50
CA ILE A 388 8.39 -28.88 4.01
C ILE A 388 8.40 -28.95 5.54
N ASP A 389 7.49 -28.23 6.20
CA ASP A 389 7.42 -28.19 7.67
C ASP A 389 7.18 -29.57 8.29
N TYR A 390 6.40 -30.43 7.63
CA TYR A 390 6.24 -31.81 8.07
C TYR A 390 7.48 -32.66 7.86
N LEU A 391 8.17 -32.53 6.71
CA LEU A 391 9.43 -33.22 6.45
C LEU A 391 10.54 -32.79 7.42
N LEU A 392 10.53 -31.53 7.86
CA LEU A 392 11.44 -31.00 8.88
C LEU A 392 11.03 -31.36 10.32
N GLY A 393 9.84 -31.94 10.52
CA GLY A 393 9.32 -32.35 11.83
C GLY A 393 8.69 -31.23 12.65
N HIS A 394 8.43 -30.06 12.06
CA HIS A 394 7.76 -28.92 12.71
C HIS A 394 6.25 -29.10 12.83
N LEU A 395 5.63 -29.89 11.94
CA LEU A 395 4.19 -30.16 11.91
C LEU A 395 3.88 -31.64 12.08
N SER A 396 2.80 -31.95 12.82
CA SER A 396 2.24 -33.30 12.91
C SER A 396 1.28 -33.61 11.74
N LYS A 397 0.97 -34.91 11.58
CA LYS A 397 0.03 -35.39 10.56
C LYS A 397 -1.37 -34.78 10.72
N GLU A 398 -1.83 -34.67 11.97
CA GLU A 398 -3.13 -34.11 12.35
C GLU A 398 -3.18 -32.60 12.07
N GLN A 399 -2.06 -31.90 12.31
CA GLN A 399 -1.96 -30.47 12.02
C GLN A 399 -1.99 -30.19 10.51
N ILE A 400 -1.32 -31.00 9.68
CA ILE A 400 -1.47 -30.90 8.22
C ILE A 400 -2.93 -31.07 7.80
N LYS A 401 -3.63 -32.11 8.28
CA LYS A 401 -5.02 -32.36 7.90
C LYS A 401 -5.89 -31.13 8.11
N VAL A 402 -5.75 -30.49 9.27
CA VAL A 402 -6.49 -29.27 9.61
C VAL A 402 -6.07 -28.11 8.69
N SER A 403 -4.78 -27.87 8.50
CA SER A 403 -4.26 -26.78 7.67
C SER A 403 -4.67 -26.90 6.20
N VAL A 404 -4.53 -28.08 5.61
CA VAL A 404 -4.90 -28.35 4.20
C VAL A 404 -6.40 -28.17 4.01
N GLN A 405 -7.22 -28.66 4.95
CA GLN A 405 -8.67 -28.45 4.90
C GLN A 405 -9.04 -26.96 5.01
N GLN A 406 -8.40 -26.21 5.91
CA GLN A 406 -8.66 -24.77 6.05
C GLN A 406 -8.32 -24.02 4.75
N ARG A 407 -7.18 -24.35 4.12
CA ARG A 407 -6.79 -23.78 2.83
C ARG A 407 -7.77 -24.15 1.71
N GLU A 408 -8.27 -25.39 1.68
CA GLU A 408 -9.29 -25.79 0.71
C GLU A 408 -10.59 -24.99 0.86
N LYS A 409 -11.09 -24.85 2.09
CA LYS A 409 -12.28 -24.03 2.39
C LYS A 409 -12.10 -22.57 2.01
N LYS A 410 -10.91 -22.00 2.28
CA LYS A 410 -10.56 -20.63 1.88
C LYS A 410 -10.59 -20.49 0.35
N ARG A 411 -9.95 -21.40 -0.37
CA ARG A 411 -9.94 -21.41 -1.85
C ARG A 411 -11.33 -21.56 -2.43
N GLU A 412 -12.15 -22.42 -1.85
CA GLU A 412 -13.54 -22.61 -2.27
C GLU A 412 -14.35 -21.31 -2.12
N LYS A 413 -14.18 -20.62 -0.99
CA LYS A 413 -14.78 -19.29 -0.77
C LYS A 413 -14.30 -18.30 -1.82
N GLU A 414 -12.99 -18.18 -2.02
CA GLU A 414 -12.39 -17.24 -2.97
C GLU A 414 -12.86 -17.51 -4.40
N ARG A 415 -12.93 -18.77 -4.82
CA ARG A 415 -13.45 -19.15 -6.13
C ARG A 415 -14.93 -18.77 -6.30
N ALA A 416 -15.76 -19.02 -5.29
CA ALA A 416 -17.17 -18.68 -5.34
C ALA A 416 -17.39 -17.15 -5.41
N VAL A 417 -16.67 -16.39 -4.59
CA VAL A 417 -16.71 -14.92 -4.59
C VAL A 417 -16.19 -14.36 -5.92
N ARG A 418 -15.07 -14.88 -6.41
CA ARG A 418 -14.47 -14.49 -7.69
C ARG A 418 -15.45 -14.66 -8.85
N ARG A 419 -16.15 -15.80 -8.95
CA ARG A 419 -17.17 -16.01 -10.01
C ARG A 419 -18.27 -14.95 -9.97
N ALA A 420 -18.76 -14.59 -8.78
CA ALA A 420 -19.77 -13.54 -8.64
C ALA A 420 -19.23 -12.15 -9.03
N LEU A 421 -17.96 -11.87 -8.73
CA LEU A 421 -17.28 -10.63 -9.11
C LEU A 421 -16.93 -10.56 -10.60
N GLU A 422 -16.60 -11.68 -11.24
CA GLU A 422 -16.38 -11.75 -12.68
C GLU A 422 -17.67 -11.40 -13.44
N VAL A 423 -18.84 -11.86 -12.95
CA VAL A 423 -20.14 -11.42 -13.48
C VAL A 423 -20.33 -9.91 -13.33
N LEU A 424 -19.99 -9.34 -12.17
CA LEU A 424 -20.06 -7.90 -11.93
C LEU A 424 -19.18 -7.12 -12.91
N VAL A 425 -17.93 -7.53 -13.12
CA VAL A 425 -17.03 -6.82 -14.03
C VAL A 425 -17.45 -6.98 -15.48
N GLN A 426 -17.83 -8.19 -15.91
CA GLN A 426 -18.19 -8.41 -17.31
C GLN A 426 -19.47 -7.65 -17.68
N ALA A 427 -20.53 -7.83 -16.90
CA ALA A 427 -21.78 -7.10 -17.12
C ALA A 427 -21.62 -5.60 -16.87
N GLY A 428 -20.81 -5.20 -15.89
CA GLY A 428 -20.56 -3.80 -15.60
C GLY A 428 -19.74 -3.09 -16.68
N THR A 429 -18.75 -3.75 -17.27
CA THR A 429 -17.98 -3.20 -18.39
C THR A 429 -18.85 -3.01 -19.62
N ASP A 430 -19.75 -3.97 -19.91
CA ASP A 430 -20.72 -3.83 -21.00
C ASP A 430 -21.68 -2.64 -20.75
N LEU A 431 -22.25 -2.55 -19.55
CA LEU A 431 -23.13 -1.44 -19.16
C LEU A 431 -22.41 -0.07 -19.26
N LEU A 432 -21.15 0.03 -18.82
CA LEU A 432 -20.35 1.25 -18.90
C LEU A 432 -20.05 1.66 -20.36
N ASN A 433 -19.77 0.70 -21.24
CA ASN A 433 -19.60 0.97 -22.66
C ASN A 433 -20.92 1.41 -23.32
N ARG A 434 -22.05 0.79 -22.95
CA ARG A 434 -23.39 1.18 -23.43
C ARG A 434 -23.76 2.61 -23.02
N VAL A 435 -23.36 3.06 -21.83
CA VAL A 435 -23.58 4.46 -21.38
C VAL A 435 -22.85 5.47 -22.26
N ILE A 436 -21.64 5.12 -22.73
CA ILE A 436 -20.85 5.99 -23.63
C ILE A 436 -21.44 6.00 -25.03
N ALA A 437 -21.91 4.84 -25.51
CA ALA A 437 -22.45 4.70 -26.85
C ALA A 437 -23.87 5.29 -26.99
N GLU A 438 -24.66 5.29 -25.93
CA GLU A 438 -26.03 5.81 -25.95
C GLU A 438 -26.04 7.35 -26.04
N THR A 439 -26.90 7.88 -26.89
CA THR A 439 -27.04 9.33 -27.10
C THR A 439 -28.34 9.87 -26.51
N VAL A 440 -29.33 9.02 -26.25
CA VAL A 440 -30.63 9.41 -25.69
C VAL A 440 -30.59 9.42 -24.16
N VAL A 441 -30.81 10.60 -23.56
CA VAL A 441 -30.75 10.81 -22.10
C VAL A 441 -31.70 9.89 -21.33
N ALA A 442 -32.94 9.72 -21.80
CA ALA A 442 -33.92 8.85 -21.13
C ALA A 442 -33.45 7.38 -21.04
N LYS A 443 -32.86 6.86 -22.12
CA LYS A 443 -32.31 5.49 -22.14
C LYS A 443 -31.09 5.33 -21.24
N LYS A 444 -30.28 6.38 -21.06
CA LYS A 444 -29.19 6.38 -20.07
C LYS A 444 -29.74 6.27 -18.64
N THR A 445 -30.87 6.91 -18.35
CA THR A 445 -31.53 6.75 -17.04
C THR A 445 -32.05 5.33 -16.84
N ASP A 446 -32.59 4.68 -17.89
CA ASP A 446 -33.02 3.27 -17.82
C ASP A 446 -31.87 2.30 -17.53
N LEU A 447 -30.64 2.60 -18.01
CA LEU A 447 -29.44 1.81 -17.67
C LEU A 447 -29.14 1.79 -16.16
N LEU A 448 -29.57 2.80 -15.39
CA LEU A 448 -29.43 2.77 -13.93
C LEU A 448 -30.30 1.69 -13.29
N ILE A 449 -31.44 1.36 -13.91
CA ILE A 449 -32.32 0.26 -13.47
C ILE A 449 -31.62 -1.07 -13.73
N GLU A 450 -30.98 -1.23 -14.90
CA GLU A 450 -30.17 -2.42 -15.21
C GLU A 450 -28.97 -2.57 -14.25
N ILE A 451 -28.27 -1.47 -13.96
CA ILE A 451 -27.18 -1.42 -12.98
C ILE A 451 -27.68 -1.84 -11.58
N ASP A 452 -28.81 -1.32 -11.12
CA ASP A 452 -29.39 -1.75 -9.83
C ASP A 452 -29.85 -3.21 -9.85
N GLY A 453 -30.34 -3.70 -11.00
CA GLY A 453 -30.64 -5.12 -11.22
C GLY A 453 -29.40 -5.99 -11.06
N LEU A 454 -28.28 -5.62 -11.68
CA LEU A 454 -26.98 -6.29 -11.54
C LEU A 454 -26.53 -6.30 -10.08
N ARG A 455 -26.67 -5.17 -9.37
CA ARG A 455 -26.36 -5.07 -7.94
C ARG A 455 -27.14 -6.08 -7.09
N LYS A 456 -28.46 -6.15 -7.28
CA LYS A 456 -29.34 -7.09 -6.57
C LYS A 456 -28.93 -8.53 -6.86
N PHE A 457 -28.71 -8.86 -8.12
CA PHE A 457 -28.29 -10.20 -8.54
C PHE A 457 -26.94 -10.61 -7.92
N VAL A 458 -25.93 -9.73 -7.98
CA VAL A 458 -24.61 -10.00 -7.36
C VAL A 458 -24.75 -10.15 -5.85
N ASN A 459 -25.55 -9.32 -5.18
CA ASN A 459 -25.81 -9.45 -3.75
C ASN A 459 -26.53 -10.76 -3.39
N GLU A 460 -27.45 -11.24 -4.22
CA GLU A 460 -28.09 -12.55 -4.04
C GLU A 460 -27.10 -13.70 -4.17
N LEU A 461 -26.18 -13.63 -5.15
CA LEU A 461 -25.09 -14.59 -5.29
C LEU A 461 -24.18 -14.58 -4.05
N MET A 462 -23.79 -13.40 -3.56
CA MET A 462 -22.99 -13.26 -2.34
C MET A 462 -23.73 -13.78 -1.10
N ALA A 463 -25.04 -13.51 -0.97
CA ALA A 463 -25.86 -14.01 0.13
C ALA A 463 -25.92 -15.54 0.14
N LYS A 464 -26.10 -16.18 -1.02
CA LYS A 464 -26.03 -17.65 -1.14
C LYS A 464 -24.68 -18.19 -0.68
N ILE A 465 -23.58 -17.53 -1.05
CA ILE A 465 -22.22 -17.91 -0.62
C ILE A 465 -22.09 -17.77 0.91
N HIS A 466 -22.58 -16.68 1.50
CA HIS A 466 -22.59 -16.48 2.94
C HIS A 466 -23.40 -17.56 3.64
N ASP A 467 -24.62 -17.85 3.18
CA ASP A 467 -25.49 -18.82 3.83
C ASP A 467 -24.90 -20.23 3.81
N ARG A 468 -24.19 -20.58 2.74
CA ARG A 468 -23.51 -21.87 2.60
C ARG A 468 -22.26 -21.97 3.47
N LEU A 469 -21.34 -21.01 3.35
CA LEU A 469 -20.02 -21.10 3.98
C LEU A 469 -20.00 -20.50 5.41
N LYS A 470 -21.02 -19.73 5.79
CA LYS A 470 -21.10 -18.94 7.01
C LYS A 470 -19.89 -18.02 7.22
N LEU A 471 -19.37 -17.48 6.11
CA LEU A 471 -18.22 -16.57 6.08
C LEU A 471 -18.62 -15.17 5.60
N SER A 472 -17.82 -14.16 5.97
CA SER A 472 -18.04 -12.78 5.52
C SER A 472 -17.82 -12.63 4.03
N VAL A 473 -18.75 -11.97 3.35
CA VAL A 473 -18.75 -11.64 1.92
C VAL A 473 -19.06 -10.15 1.73
N PRO A 474 -18.66 -9.52 0.61
CA PRO A 474 -19.07 -8.15 0.31
C PRO A 474 -20.57 -8.10 -0.05
N GLN A 475 -21.20 -6.98 0.29
CA GLN A 475 -22.53 -6.58 -0.17
C GLN A 475 -22.46 -5.15 -0.69
N TYR A 476 -23.04 -4.88 -1.86
CA TYR A 476 -23.03 -3.56 -2.46
C TYR A 476 -24.34 -2.81 -2.18
N ASN A 477 -24.23 -1.64 -1.54
CA ASN A 477 -25.38 -0.78 -1.30
C ASN A 477 -25.82 -0.02 -2.57
N SER A 478 -26.95 0.70 -2.52
CA SER A 478 -27.49 1.45 -3.67
C SER A 478 -26.54 2.49 -4.27
N SER A 479 -25.53 2.91 -3.51
CA SER A 479 -24.49 3.85 -3.93
C SER A 479 -23.18 3.15 -4.29
N TRP A 480 -23.20 1.83 -4.49
CA TRP A 480 -22.04 1.01 -4.86
C TRP A 480 -20.86 1.04 -3.86
N HIS A 481 -21.14 1.36 -2.59
CA HIS A 481 -20.17 1.13 -1.53
C HIS A 481 -20.22 -0.34 -1.11
N ALA A 482 -19.04 -0.94 -0.94
CA ALA A 482 -18.91 -2.28 -0.40
C ALA A 482 -19.09 -2.24 1.12
N GLU A 483 -20.08 -2.98 1.60
CA GLU A 483 -20.36 -3.22 3.01
C GLU A 483 -20.10 -4.69 3.34
N HIS A 484 -19.72 -4.95 4.59
CA HIS A 484 -19.50 -6.31 5.08
C HIS A 484 -20.42 -6.62 6.26
N PRO A 485 -21.74 -6.75 6.02
CA PRO A 485 -22.75 -6.88 7.07
C PRO A 485 -22.56 -8.10 7.98
N PHE A 486 -21.84 -9.12 7.49
CA PHE A 486 -21.55 -10.36 8.22
C PHE A 486 -20.12 -10.45 8.78
N SER A 487 -19.38 -9.33 8.80
CA SER A 487 -18.05 -9.27 9.42
C SER A 487 -18.16 -9.19 10.96
N PRO A 488 -17.12 -9.64 11.71
CA PRO A 488 -17.06 -9.45 13.16
C PRO A 488 -17.26 -7.98 13.58
N THR A 489 -16.74 -7.05 12.78
CA THR A 489 -16.89 -5.60 12.94
C THR A 489 -18.34 -5.14 12.76
N ALA A 490 -19.05 -5.65 11.75
CA ALA A 490 -20.46 -5.34 11.53
C ALA A 490 -21.38 -5.97 12.60
N LYS A 491 -21.05 -7.16 13.11
CA LYS A 491 -21.76 -7.77 14.24
C LYS A 491 -21.61 -6.92 15.52
N LYS A 492 -20.41 -6.38 15.75
CA LYS A 492 -20.15 -5.44 16.85
C LYS A 492 -20.91 -4.12 16.68
N ALA A 493 -20.89 -3.54 15.48
CA ALA A 493 -21.62 -2.31 15.15
C ALA A 493 -23.15 -2.48 15.27
N LYS A 494 -23.71 -3.62 14.85
CA LYS A 494 -25.13 -3.95 15.01
C LYS A 494 -25.51 -4.06 16.48
N LEU A 495 -24.69 -4.73 17.29
CA LEU A 495 -24.90 -4.86 18.73
C LEU A 495 -24.82 -3.50 19.45
N GLU A 496 -23.90 -2.63 19.03
CA GLU A 496 -23.81 -1.25 19.56
C GLU A 496 -25.02 -0.41 19.16
N LYS A 497 -25.51 -0.53 17.92
CA LYS A 497 -26.73 0.15 17.47
C LYS A 497 -27.98 -0.34 18.22
N GLU A 498 -28.13 -1.64 18.42
CA GLU A 498 -29.23 -2.24 19.21
C GLU A 498 -29.19 -1.76 20.67
N LYS A 499 -27.99 -1.63 21.27
CA LYS A 499 -27.82 -1.06 22.61
C LYS A 499 -28.19 0.42 22.67
N GLU A 500 -27.82 1.20 21.65
CA GLU A 500 -28.14 2.63 21.56
C GLU A 500 -29.64 2.86 21.37
N ASP A 501 -30.29 2.06 20.52
CA ASP A 501 -31.73 2.11 20.31
C ASP A 501 -32.50 1.68 21.57
N ALA A 502 -32.01 0.66 22.29
CA ALA A 502 -32.57 0.28 23.59
C ALA A 502 -32.39 1.37 24.66
N ARG A 503 -31.25 2.09 24.66
CA ARG A 503 -31.00 3.23 25.56
C ARG A 503 -31.98 4.37 25.27
N LYS A 504 -32.18 4.72 23.99
CA LYS A 504 -33.16 5.73 23.56
C LYS A 504 -34.60 5.34 23.90
N ALA A 505 -34.96 4.06 23.73
CA ALA A 505 -36.27 3.55 24.10
C ALA A 505 -36.51 3.64 25.62
N ARG A 506 -35.50 3.29 26.43
CA ARG A 506 -35.56 3.43 27.89
C ARG A 506 -35.70 4.88 28.33
N GLN A 507 -34.96 5.80 27.70
CA GLN A 507 -35.07 7.23 27.99
C GLN A 507 -36.48 7.75 27.67
N ARG A 508 -37.03 7.42 26.49
CA ARG A 508 -38.41 7.78 26.13
C ARG A 508 -39.45 7.22 27.10
N ALA A 509 -39.25 6.01 27.60
CA ALA A 509 -40.13 5.40 28.59
C ALA A 509 -40.05 6.13 29.95
N LEU A 510 -38.85 6.55 30.37
CA LEU A 510 -38.65 7.35 31.58
C LEU A 510 -39.28 8.74 31.44
N ASP A 511 -39.09 9.40 30.30
CA ASP A 511 -39.67 10.72 30.01
C ASP A 511 -41.21 10.64 29.99
N ALA A 512 -41.77 9.58 29.40
CA ALA A 512 -43.21 9.32 29.42
C ALA A 512 -43.74 9.02 30.83
N ALA A 513 -42.99 8.25 31.63
CA ALA A 513 -43.35 7.96 33.02
C ALA A 513 -43.29 9.23 33.90
N ALA A 514 -42.28 10.07 33.73
CA ALA A 514 -42.16 11.36 34.42
C ALA A 514 -43.31 12.30 34.05
N THR A 515 -43.67 12.34 32.77
CA THR A 515 -44.84 13.10 32.29
C THR A 515 -46.13 12.58 32.92
N THR A 516 -46.30 11.26 33.00
CA THR A 516 -47.50 10.63 33.60
C THR A 516 -47.57 10.87 35.12
N ALA A 517 -46.43 10.83 35.82
CA ALA A 517 -46.33 11.15 37.25
C ALA A 517 -46.67 12.61 37.53
N PHE A 518 -46.19 13.55 36.71
CA PHE A 518 -46.53 14.97 36.79
C PHE A 518 -48.04 15.22 36.62
N TYR A 519 -48.69 14.52 35.68
CA TYR A 519 -50.15 14.58 35.52
C TYR A 519 -50.94 13.85 36.63
N ALA A 520 -50.32 12.91 37.35
CA ALA A 520 -50.94 12.24 38.49
C ALA A 520 -50.85 13.08 39.77
N GLU A 521 -49.73 13.75 40.03
CA GLU A 521 -49.56 14.66 41.17
C GLU A 521 -50.41 15.94 41.08
N THR A 522 -50.85 16.31 39.87
CA THR A 522 -51.77 17.43 39.64
C THR A 522 -53.25 17.06 39.78
N ARG A 523 -53.58 15.80 40.12
CA ARG A 523 -54.97 15.37 40.43
C ARG A 523 -55.20 15.26 41.94
N ASN A 524 -56.00 16.19 42.46
CA ASN A 524 -56.44 16.27 43.86
C ASN A 524 -57.45 15.12 44.19
N PRO A 525 -57.47 14.51 45.40
CA PRO A 525 -58.35 13.38 45.72
C PRO A 525 -59.85 13.71 45.83
N ASN A 526 -60.22 14.99 45.84
CA ASN A 526 -61.61 15.41 45.85
C ASN A 526 -61.94 16.05 44.49
N GLY A 527 -62.77 15.36 43.71
CA GLY A 527 -63.06 15.67 42.31
C GLY A 527 -63.75 17.01 42.05
N THR A 528 -63.01 18.11 42.16
CA THR A 528 -63.34 19.40 41.57
C THR A 528 -62.16 19.89 40.72
N ALA A 529 -62.43 20.17 39.46
CA ALA A 529 -61.45 20.72 38.52
C ALA A 529 -61.02 22.12 38.99
N LEU A 530 -59.72 22.32 39.21
CA LEU A 530 -59.13 23.66 39.28
C LEU A 530 -58.97 24.21 37.85
N PRO A 531 -59.19 25.52 37.61
CA PRO A 531 -59.06 26.10 36.29
C PRO A 531 -57.60 26.06 35.83
N ALA A 532 -57.40 25.75 34.55
CA ALA A 532 -56.10 25.69 33.91
C ALA A 532 -55.32 27.00 34.09
N VAL A 533 -54.20 26.93 34.82
CA VAL A 533 -53.17 27.96 34.75
C VAL A 533 -52.44 27.74 33.43
N ILE A 534 -52.64 28.66 32.48
CA ILE A 534 -51.88 28.74 31.24
C ILE A 534 -50.44 29.09 31.62
N VAL A 535 -49.56 28.09 31.62
CA VAL A 535 -48.11 28.31 31.66
C VAL A 535 -47.68 28.67 30.25
N LEU A 536 -47.42 29.96 30.00
CA LEU A 536 -46.80 30.44 28.77
C LEU A 536 -45.38 29.83 28.63
N PRO A 537 -44.95 29.47 27.41
CA PRO A 537 -43.60 28.97 27.19
C PRO A 537 -42.55 30.06 27.51
N PRO A 538 -41.35 29.67 28.00
CA PRO A 538 -40.28 30.63 28.25
C PRO A 538 -39.82 31.27 26.92
N PRO A 539 -39.42 32.56 26.93
CA PRO A 539 -38.93 33.21 25.73
C PRO A 539 -37.63 32.53 25.23
N PRO A 540 -37.37 32.52 23.91
CA PRO A 540 -36.13 31.98 23.37
C PRO A 540 -34.94 32.78 23.91
N ALA A 541 -33.86 32.07 24.24
CA ALA A 541 -32.61 32.66 24.71
C ALA A 541 -32.05 33.65 23.66
N PRO A 542 -31.42 34.75 24.10
CA PRO A 542 -30.84 35.73 23.19
C PRO A 542 -29.67 35.11 22.41
N ILE A 543 -29.56 35.56 21.15
CA ILE A 543 -28.60 35.14 20.12
C ILE A 543 -27.16 35.22 20.61
#